data_AF-A0A2M7EZI0-F1
#
_entry.id   AF-A0A2M7EZI0-F1
#
_cell.length_a   1.000
_cell.length_b   1.000
_cell.length_c   1.000
_cell.angle_alpha   90.00
_cell.angle_beta   90.00
_cell.angle_gamma   90.00
#
_symmetry.space_group_name_H-M   'P 1'
#
loop_
_entity.id
_entity.type
_entity.pdbx_description
1 polymer ?
#
loop_
_entity_poly.entity_id
_entity_poly.type
_entity_poly.pdbx_seq_one_letter_code
_entity_poly.pdbx_strand_id
1 'polypeptide(L)'
;MSETQSRRAGGRAARREARSNPLAAALRPVHPGQEGGTYRPLSPAQMDRIHLAVLDALEQIGLADAPASGVAYLTGAGAILGSDGRIRFPRALIEDTIAKANKSITLYGRDPRHDMILSGNRVHYGTAGAAVHVVEVETRTYRESTVQDLHDATRIADQLDNIHFVQRPMVCRDIPDNREMDLNTVYACCAGTTKHVGTSFTEPAFARDAMEMLHLMAGGEDKWRERPFVSNSNCFVVPPMKFAHDACLVMEECIRGGMP
;
A
#
# COMPACT_ATOMS: atom_id res chain seq x y z
N MET A 1 -58.46 44.32 -5.89
CA MET A 1 -57.37 44.47 -4.91
C MET A 1 -57.10 43.13 -4.26
N SER A 2 -55.81 42.77 -4.20
CA SER A 2 -55.17 41.73 -3.38
C SER A 2 -55.35 40.25 -3.76
N GLU A 3 -54.29 39.74 -4.42
CA GLU A 3 -53.55 38.48 -4.17
C GLU A 3 -53.77 37.86 -2.76
N THR A 4 -53.65 36.53 -2.55
CA THR A 4 -52.35 35.82 -2.64
C THR A 4 -52.51 34.31 -2.82
N GLN A 5 -51.67 33.75 -3.69
CA GLN A 5 -51.51 32.33 -3.97
C GLN A 5 -51.00 31.54 -2.77
N SER A 6 -51.57 30.35 -2.55
CA SER A 6 -50.95 29.28 -1.75
C SER A 6 -50.84 28.03 -2.62
N ARG A 7 -49.76 27.92 -3.41
CA ARG A 7 -49.38 26.67 -4.09
C ARG A 7 -48.29 25.97 -3.29
N ARG A 8 -48.69 25.08 -2.38
CA ARG A 8 -47.81 24.04 -1.80
C ARG A 8 -47.57 22.94 -2.83
N ALA A 9 -46.78 23.23 -3.86
CA ALA A 9 -46.38 22.27 -4.89
C ALA A 9 -44.85 22.25 -5.01
N GLY A 10 -44.15 21.91 -3.91
CA GLY A 10 -42.69 21.78 -3.90
C GLY A 10 -42.18 20.55 -3.17
N GLY A 11 -42.91 20.04 -2.16
CA GLY A 11 -42.35 19.07 -1.22
C GLY A 11 -41.97 17.70 -1.79
N ARG A 12 -42.66 17.18 -2.82
CA ARG A 12 -42.33 15.85 -3.38
C ARG A 12 -41.17 15.90 -4.37
N ALA A 13 -41.15 16.91 -5.24
CA ALA A 13 -40.04 17.17 -6.16
C ALA A 13 -38.78 17.56 -5.39
N ALA A 14 -38.89 18.51 -4.44
CA ALA A 14 -37.76 18.91 -3.59
C ALA A 14 -37.23 17.76 -2.71
N ARG A 15 -38.07 16.85 -2.22
CA ARG A 15 -37.60 15.64 -1.50
C ARG A 15 -36.91 14.63 -2.43
N ARG A 16 -37.32 14.56 -3.69
CA ARG A 16 -36.69 13.69 -4.69
C ARG A 16 -35.33 14.25 -5.11
N GLU A 17 -35.27 15.56 -5.32
CA GLU A 17 -34.06 16.32 -5.60
C GLU A 17 -33.06 16.29 -4.43
N ALA A 18 -33.55 16.48 -3.20
CA ALA A 18 -32.73 16.36 -1.99
C ALA A 18 -32.20 14.94 -1.75
N ARG A 19 -32.91 13.89 -2.21
CA ARG A 19 -32.45 12.49 -2.15
C ARG A 19 -31.52 12.11 -3.30
N SER A 20 -31.62 12.78 -4.45
CA SER A 20 -30.70 12.57 -5.58
C SER A 20 -29.40 13.35 -5.42
N ASN A 21 -29.39 14.40 -4.62
CA ASN A 21 -28.16 15.12 -4.29
C ASN A 21 -27.24 14.26 -3.42
N PRO A 22 -25.93 14.23 -3.71
CA PRO A 22 -24.95 13.59 -2.83
C PRO A 22 -25.07 14.15 -1.42
N LEU A 23 -24.93 13.27 -0.41
CA LEU A 23 -24.79 13.71 0.97
C LEU A 23 -23.60 14.67 1.07
N ALA A 24 -23.78 15.74 1.86
CA ALA A 24 -22.66 16.59 2.26
C ALA A 24 -21.55 15.71 2.86
N ALA A 25 -20.29 16.07 2.64
CA ALA A 25 -19.15 15.23 3.00
C ALA A 25 -19.21 14.75 4.47
N ALA A 26 -19.59 15.62 5.41
CA ALA A 26 -19.72 15.30 6.83
C ALA A 26 -20.87 14.35 7.20
N LEU A 27 -21.79 14.08 6.27
CA LEU A 27 -22.95 13.20 6.45
C LEU A 27 -22.77 11.85 5.74
N ARG A 28 -21.67 11.65 5.00
CA ARG A 28 -21.42 10.37 4.33
C ARG A 28 -21.20 9.28 5.39
N PRO A 29 -21.75 8.07 5.21
CA PRO A 29 -21.61 7.01 6.21
C PRO A 29 -20.22 6.36 6.20
N VAL A 30 -19.43 6.58 5.15
CA VAL A 30 -18.11 5.97 4.95
C VAL A 30 -17.05 7.07 4.93
N HIS A 31 -16.03 6.89 5.75
CA HIS A 31 -14.87 7.77 5.83
C HIS A 31 -13.59 6.94 6.02
N PRO A 32 -12.44 7.43 5.54
CA PRO A 32 -11.16 6.78 5.79
C PRO A 32 -10.82 6.78 7.29
N GLY A 33 -10.23 5.68 7.77
CA GLY A 33 -9.73 5.58 9.14
C GLY A 33 -10.81 5.50 10.21
N GLN A 34 -11.96 4.89 9.89
CA GLN A 34 -12.95 4.50 10.89
C GLN A 34 -12.29 3.62 11.96
N GLU A 35 -12.67 3.83 13.23
CA GLU A 35 -12.13 3.05 14.34
C GLU A 35 -12.65 1.62 14.28
N GLY A 36 -11.72 0.68 14.13
CA GLY A 36 -11.99 -0.75 14.25
C GLY A 36 -11.92 -1.24 15.70
N GLY A 37 -12.19 -2.53 15.88
CA GLY A 37 -11.97 -3.25 17.12
C GLY A 37 -10.83 -4.26 16.98
N THR A 38 -10.35 -4.77 18.12
CA THR A 38 -9.39 -5.88 18.14
C THR A 38 -10.11 -7.17 18.55
N TYR A 39 -10.20 -8.14 17.65
CA TYR A 39 -10.57 -9.51 18.03
C TYR A 39 -9.37 -10.21 18.68
N ARG A 40 -9.54 -10.71 19.91
CA ARG A 40 -8.45 -11.28 20.73
C ARG A 40 -8.69 -12.78 21.01
N PRO A 41 -8.47 -13.67 20.03
CA PRO A 41 -8.70 -15.10 20.21
C PRO A 41 -7.63 -15.79 21.09
N LEU A 42 -6.51 -15.09 21.37
CA LEU A 42 -5.41 -15.61 22.17
C LEU A 42 -5.35 -14.91 23.53
N SER A 43 -5.10 -15.70 24.58
CA SER A 43 -4.73 -15.20 25.91
C SER A 43 -3.34 -14.55 25.91
N PRO A 44 -3.03 -13.69 26.90
CA PRO A 44 -1.69 -13.12 27.07
C PRO A 44 -0.58 -14.17 27.06
N ALA A 45 -0.73 -15.26 27.83
CA ALA A 45 0.25 -16.34 27.88
C ALA A 45 0.44 -17.05 26.52
N GLN A 46 -0.62 -17.15 25.69
CA GLN A 46 -0.48 -17.69 24.33
C GLN A 46 0.30 -16.74 23.41
N MET A 47 0.07 -15.42 23.53
CA MET A 47 0.83 -14.41 22.78
C MET A 47 2.31 -14.43 23.19
N ASP A 48 2.60 -14.51 24.50
CA ASP A 48 3.98 -14.57 25.02
C ASP A 48 4.72 -15.81 24.50
N ARG A 49 4.05 -16.98 24.48
CA ARG A 49 4.65 -18.20 23.90
C ARG A 49 5.01 -18.04 22.43
N ILE A 50 4.14 -17.42 21.63
CA ILE A 50 4.41 -17.16 20.20
C ILE A 50 5.58 -16.18 20.07
N HIS A 51 5.57 -15.10 20.84
CA HIS A 51 6.63 -14.10 20.83
C HIS A 51 8.00 -14.71 21.17
N LEU A 52 8.08 -15.48 22.25
CA LEU A 52 9.31 -16.16 22.66
C LEU A 52 9.81 -17.16 21.60
N ALA A 53 8.89 -17.90 20.96
CA ALA A 53 9.25 -18.82 19.87
C ALA A 53 9.78 -18.09 18.63
N VAL A 54 9.24 -16.91 18.30
CA VAL A 54 9.78 -16.06 17.22
C VAL A 54 11.18 -15.56 17.56
N LEU A 55 11.41 -15.13 18.81
CA LEU A 55 12.72 -14.72 19.28
C LEU A 55 13.74 -15.88 19.20
N ASP A 56 13.36 -17.08 19.66
CA ASP A 56 14.19 -18.29 19.53
C ASP A 56 14.52 -18.61 18.07
N ALA A 57 13.53 -18.53 17.17
CA ALA A 57 13.76 -18.80 15.75
C ALA A 57 14.72 -17.79 15.12
N LEU A 58 14.58 -16.50 15.42
CA LEU A 58 15.46 -15.46 14.87
C LEU A 58 16.88 -15.51 15.46
N GLU A 59 17.02 -15.83 16.73
CA GLU A 59 18.31 -15.91 17.43
C GLU A 59 19.08 -17.18 17.11
N GLN A 60 18.41 -18.34 17.06
CA GLN A 60 19.08 -19.64 16.91
C GLN A 60 19.16 -20.10 15.45
N ILE A 61 18.13 -19.83 14.65
CA ILE A 61 18.04 -20.27 13.25
C ILE A 61 18.41 -19.13 12.31
N GLY A 62 17.83 -17.94 12.48
CA GLY A 62 18.11 -16.78 11.65
C GLY A 62 17.60 -16.91 10.21
N LEU A 63 17.97 -15.95 9.35
CA LEU A 63 17.60 -15.90 7.93
C LEU A 63 18.83 -16.09 7.02
N ALA A 64 18.64 -16.77 5.89
CA ALA A 64 19.69 -16.95 4.88
C ALA A 64 19.49 -16.01 3.68
N ASP A 65 20.45 -16.01 2.75
CA ASP A 65 20.36 -15.42 1.41
C ASP A 65 20.20 -13.87 1.40
N ALA A 66 20.66 -13.19 2.46
CA ALA A 66 20.73 -11.73 2.45
C ALA A 66 21.74 -11.22 1.40
N PRO A 67 21.43 -10.13 0.67
CA PRO A 67 22.42 -9.48 -0.20
C PRO A 67 23.60 -8.97 0.63
N ALA A 68 24.76 -8.78 0.00
CA ALA A 68 25.97 -8.32 0.69
C ALA A 68 25.77 -6.99 1.43
N SER A 69 25.00 -6.06 0.85
CA SER A 69 24.56 -4.82 1.50
C SER A 69 23.75 -5.10 2.76
N GLY A 70 22.75 -6.00 2.67
CA GLY A 70 21.94 -6.47 3.79
C GLY A 70 22.78 -7.09 4.91
N VAL A 71 23.75 -7.94 4.58
CA VAL A 71 24.70 -8.50 5.57
C VAL A 71 25.44 -7.37 6.29
N ALA A 72 25.95 -6.38 5.55
CA ALA A 72 26.69 -5.26 6.14
C ALA A 72 25.82 -4.40 7.06
N TYR A 73 24.59 -4.04 6.65
CA TYR A 73 23.66 -3.29 7.49
C TYR A 73 23.28 -4.06 8.76
N LEU A 74 22.94 -5.33 8.62
CA LEU A 74 22.47 -6.17 9.72
C LEU A 74 23.59 -6.44 10.74
N THR A 75 24.78 -6.80 10.26
CA THR A 75 25.93 -7.02 11.15
C THR A 75 26.43 -5.73 11.79
N GLY A 76 26.40 -4.62 11.05
CA GLY A 76 26.68 -3.28 11.60
C GLY A 76 25.70 -2.88 12.71
N ALA A 77 24.47 -3.37 12.68
CA ALA A 77 23.48 -3.19 13.74
C ALA A 77 23.62 -4.17 14.92
N GLY A 78 24.49 -5.18 14.82
CA GLY A 78 24.74 -6.18 15.86
C GLY A 78 24.13 -7.56 15.59
N ALA A 79 23.59 -7.81 14.39
CA ALA A 79 23.25 -9.17 13.97
C ALA A 79 24.53 -9.98 13.72
N ILE A 80 24.42 -11.31 13.76
CA ILE A 80 25.57 -12.21 13.68
C ILE A 80 25.45 -13.04 12.41
N LEU A 81 26.41 -12.88 11.49
CA LEU A 81 26.56 -13.79 10.35
C LEU A 81 27.23 -15.09 10.83
N GLY A 82 26.48 -16.19 10.84
CA GLY A 82 27.00 -17.50 11.18
C GLY A 82 27.88 -18.08 10.07
N SER A 83 28.73 -19.05 10.44
CA SER A 83 29.56 -19.79 9.48
C SER A 83 28.74 -20.62 8.48
N ASP A 84 27.46 -20.86 8.78
CA ASP A 84 26.48 -21.51 7.91
C ASP A 84 25.80 -20.54 6.92
N GLY A 85 26.26 -19.27 6.86
CA GLY A 85 25.72 -18.25 5.98
C GLY A 85 24.38 -17.66 6.42
N ARG A 86 23.91 -17.98 7.64
CA ARG A 86 22.65 -17.45 8.18
C ARG A 86 22.91 -16.27 9.12
N ILE A 87 22.10 -15.22 8.98
CA ILE A 87 22.11 -14.06 9.88
C ILE A 87 21.17 -14.33 11.06
N ARG A 88 21.73 -14.31 12.26
CA ARG A 88 21.03 -14.48 13.54
C ARG A 88 20.87 -13.14 14.24
N PHE A 89 19.74 -12.96 14.91
CA PHE A 89 19.37 -11.70 15.53
C PHE A 89 19.33 -11.88 17.05
N PRO A 90 20.25 -11.27 17.82
CA PRO A 90 20.17 -11.28 19.27
C PRO A 90 18.84 -10.70 19.76
N ARG A 91 18.25 -11.27 20.81
CA ARG A 91 16.96 -10.83 21.36
C ARG A 91 16.91 -9.33 21.66
N ALA A 92 17.94 -8.81 22.32
CA ALA A 92 18.05 -7.39 22.65
C ALA A 92 18.03 -6.50 21.39
N LEU A 93 18.66 -6.93 20.29
CA LEU A 93 18.62 -6.19 19.03
C LEU A 93 17.19 -6.14 18.46
N ILE A 94 16.46 -7.25 18.53
CA ILE A 94 15.07 -7.31 18.06
C ILE A 94 14.19 -6.37 18.88
N GLU A 95 14.28 -6.45 20.21
CA GLU A 95 13.49 -5.63 21.14
C GLU A 95 13.79 -4.13 20.98
N ASP A 96 15.06 -3.75 20.91
CA ASP A 96 15.48 -2.36 20.66
C ASP A 96 14.99 -1.83 19.32
N THR A 97 14.98 -2.67 18.28
CA THR A 97 14.49 -2.29 16.95
C THR A 97 12.98 -2.06 16.96
N ILE A 98 12.21 -2.94 17.63
CA ILE A 98 10.76 -2.79 17.79
C ILE A 98 10.43 -1.52 18.59
N ALA A 99 11.21 -1.20 19.63
CA ALA A 99 11.03 -0.01 20.44
C ALA A 99 11.21 1.29 19.64
N LYS A 100 12.17 1.31 18.70
CA LYS A 100 12.45 2.45 17.81
C LYS A 100 11.46 2.60 16.65
N ALA A 101 10.72 1.55 16.31
CA ALA A 101 9.83 1.55 15.15
C ALA A 101 8.72 2.61 15.29
N ASN A 102 8.48 3.36 14.21
CA ASN A 102 7.44 4.37 14.15
C ASN A 102 6.04 3.75 14.40
N LYS A 103 5.25 4.35 15.30
CA LYS A 103 3.91 3.87 15.68
C LYS A 103 2.78 4.64 14.99
N SER A 104 3.11 5.67 14.21
CA SER A 104 2.16 6.49 13.46
C SER A 104 2.79 6.94 12.15
N ILE A 105 2.26 6.44 11.03
CA ILE A 105 2.71 6.79 9.69
C ILE A 105 1.55 7.45 8.94
N THR A 106 1.83 8.45 8.12
CA THR A 106 0.87 8.99 7.17
C THR A 106 1.25 8.51 5.78
N LEU A 107 0.34 7.81 5.10
CA LEU A 107 0.45 7.54 3.67
C LEU A 107 -0.30 8.64 2.92
N TYR A 108 0.41 9.34 2.04
CA TYR A 108 -0.13 10.54 1.39
C TYR A 108 -0.89 10.20 0.12
N GLY A 109 -2.01 10.88 -0.12
CA GLY A 109 -2.56 10.96 -1.46
C GLY A 109 -1.79 12.00 -2.29
N ARG A 110 -1.90 11.92 -3.62
CA ARG A 110 -1.49 13.04 -4.47
C ARG A 110 -2.37 14.27 -4.19
N ASP A 111 -3.64 14.05 -3.85
CA ASP A 111 -4.50 15.04 -3.22
C ASP A 111 -4.51 14.84 -1.69
N PRO A 112 -4.21 15.88 -0.87
CA PRO A 112 -4.22 15.78 0.59
C PRO A 112 -5.52 15.29 1.22
N ARG A 113 -6.66 15.40 0.52
CA ARG A 113 -7.95 14.85 0.97
C ARG A 113 -7.94 13.32 1.08
N HIS A 114 -6.97 12.64 0.47
CA HIS A 114 -6.80 11.20 0.51
C HIS A 114 -5.66 10.74 1.44
N ASP A 115 -5.11 11.64 2.25
CA ASP A 115 -4.09 11.26 3.23
C ASP A 115 -4.66 10.28 4.27
N MET A 116 -3.92 9.20 4.51
CA MET A 116 -4.31 8.14 5.44
C MET A 116 -3.37 8.14 6.64
N ILE A 117 -3.93 8.39 7.83
CA ILE A 117 -3.20 8.23 9.08
C ILE A 117 -3.29 6.77 9.51
N LEU A 118 -2.17 6.07 9.46
CA LEU A 118 -1.99 4.70 9.93
C LEU A 118 -1.51 4.74 11.39
N SER A 119 -2.48 4.77 12.31
CA SER A 119 -2.22 4.79 13.75
C SER A 119 -3.39 4.16 14.51
N GLY A 120 -3.09 3.60 15.69
CA GLY A 120 -4.11 3.01 16.55
C GLY A 120 -4.91 1.90 15.85
N ASN A 121 -6.24 1.99 15.93
CA ASN A 121 -7.16 1.01 15.35
C ASN A 121 -7.87 1.53 14.08
N ARG A 122 -7.32 2.57 13.43
CA ARG A 122 -7.90 3.13 12.21
C ARG A 122 -7.83 2.13 11.06
N VAL A 123 -8.97 1.86 10.45
CA VAL A 123 -9.08 0.92 9.34
C VAL A 123 -9.15 1.67 8.01
N HIS A 124 -8.34 1.23 7.05
CA HIS A 124 -8.37 1.72 5.68
C HIS A 124 -8.49 0.56 4.70
N TYR A 125 -9.37 0.72 3.70
CA TYR A 125 -9.59 -0.29 2.68
C TYR A 125 -8.88 0.12 1.39
N GLY A 126 -8.32 -0.86 0.69
CA GLY A 126 -7.74 -0.67 -0.62
C GLY A 126 -8.05 -1.84 -1.52
N THR A 127 -7.79 -1.66 -2.80
CA THR A 127 -7.65 -2.81 -3.72
C THR A 127 -6.43 -3.65 -3.30
N ALA A 128 -6.22 -4.81 -3.94
CA ALA A 128 -5.01 -5.64 -3.87
C ALA A 128 -5.16 -6.81 -4.86
N GLY A 129 -4.10 -7.61 -5.04
CA GLY A 129 -4.22 -8.96 -5.59
C GLY A 129 -3.28 -9.31 -6.73
N ALA A 130 -2.67 -8.33 -7.41
CA ALA A 130 -1.75 -8.53 -8.54
C ALA A 130 -2.21 -9.66 -9.51
N ALA A 131 -3.51 -9.73 -9.80
CA ALA A 131 -4.09 -10.73 -10.69
C ALA A 131 -3.47 -10.64 -12.10
N VAL A 132 -3.31 -11.79 -12.76
CA VAL A 132 -2.79 -11.87 -14.13
C VAL A 132 -3.90 -12.14 -15.16
N HIS A 133 -5.14 -12.34 -14.69
CA HIS A 133 -6.31 -12.53 -15.53
C HIS A 133 -7.47 -11.66 -15.04
N VAL A 134 -8.32 -11.25 -15.97
CA VAL A 134 -9.60 -10.56 -15.74
C VAL A 134 -10.73 -11.47 -16.19
N VAL A 135 -11.84 -11.46 -15.45
CA VAL A 135 -13.09 -12.10 -15.85
C VAL A 135 -13.91 -11.11 -16.67
N GLU A 136 -14.24 -11.48 -17.90
CA GLU A 136 -15.19 -10.73 -18.73
C GLU A 136 -16.61 -10.90 -18.20
N VAL A 137 -17.33 -9.79 -17.97
CA VAL A 137 -18.62 -9.82 -17.27
C VAL A 137 -19.70 -10.48 -18.13
N GLU A 138 -19.72 -10.19 -19.42
CA GLU A 138 -20.73 -10.65 -20.37
C GLU A 138 -20.57 -12.14 -20.69
N THR A 139 -19.35 -12.57 -20.95
CA THR A 139 -19.05 -13.94 -21.41
C THR A 139 -18.64 -14.88 -20.27
N ARG A 140 -18.25 -14.34 -19.11
CA ARG A 140 -17.69 -15.09 -17.97
C ARG A 140 -16.43 -15.90 -18.33
N THR A 141 -15.70 -15.44 -19.34
CA THR A 141 -14.43 -16.02 -19.75
C THR A 141 -13.27 -15.26 -19.11
N TYR A 142 -12.12 -15.92 -18.98
CA TYR A 142 -10.89 -15.28 -18.52
C TYR A 142 -10.06 -14.81 -19.71
N ARG A 143 -9.44 -13.65 -19.57
CA ARG A 143 -8.35 -13.19 -20.44
C ARG A 143 -7.23 -12.58 -19.61
N GLU A 144 -6.06 -12.42 -20.21
CA GLU A 144 -4.97 -11.70 -19.56
C GLU A 144 -5.36 -10.23 -19.27
N SER A 145 -4.86 -9.70 -18.16
CA SER A 145 -5.03 -8.29 -17.76
C SER A 145 -4.12 -7.37 -18.57
N THR A 146 -4.61 -6.19 -18.91
CA THR A 146 -3.90 -5.17 -19.69
C THR A 146 -3.58 -3.93 -18.86
N VAL A 147 -2.73 -3.04 -19.36
CA VAL A 147 -2.52 -1.71 -18.75
C VAL A 147 -3.80 -0.88 -18.72
N GLN A 148 -4.68 -1.06 -19.71
CA GLN A 148 -5.97 -0.37 -19.77
C GLN A 148 -6.88 -0.86 -18.64
N ASP A 149 -6.92 -2.18 -18.38
CA ASP A 149 -7.70 -2.72 -17.25
C ASP A 149 -7.21 -2.17 -15.91
N LEU A 150 -5.89 -2.07 -15.74
CA LEU A 150 -5.29 -1.50 -14.54
C LEU A 150 -5.73 -0.04 -14.35
N HIS A 151 -5.60 0.78 -15.38
CA HIS A 151 -6.02 2.18 -15.36
C HIS A 151 -7.52 2.31 -15.07
N ASP A 152 -8.37 1.53 -15.73
CA ASP A 152 -9.81 1.59 -15.52
C ASP A 152 -10.22 1.14 -14.11
N ALA A 153 -9.57 0.10 -13.58
CA ALA A 153 -9.75 -0.32 -12.19
C ALA A 153 -9.35 0.78 -11.20
N THR A 154 -8.26 1.51 -11.46
CA THR A 154 -7.84 2.63 -10.60
C THR A 154 -8.84 3.78 -10.63
N ARG A 155 -9.44 4.09 -11.80
CA ARG A 155 -10.50 5.09 -11.94
C ARG A 155 -11.78 4.69 -11.22
N ILE A 156 -12.15 3.41 -11.30
CA ILE A 156 -13.29 2.88 -10.54
C ILE A 156 -13.01 3.05 -9.04
N ALA A 157 -11.83 2.62 -8.58
CA ALA A 157 -11.42 2.74 -7.18
C ALA A 157 -11.40 4.20 -6.70
N ASP A 158 -11.02 5.16 -7.55
CA ASP A 158 -11.04 6.59 -7.25
C ASP A 158 -12.45 7.10 -6.88
N GLN A 159 -13.47 6.60 -7.56
CA GLN A 159 -14.87 6.99 -7.33
C GLN A 159 -15.53 6.30 -6.12
N LEU A 160 -14.93 5.23 -5.58
CA LEU A 160 -15.49 4.50 -4.45
C LEU A 160 -15.09 5.14 -3.11
N ASP A 161 -16.08 5.65 -2.38
CA ASP A 161 -15.89 6.25 -1.04
C ASP A 161 -15.33 5.23 -0.01
N ASN A 162 -15.60 3.93 -0.21
CA ASN A 162 -15.15 2.84 0.66
C ASN A 162 -13.78 2.27 0.29
N ILE A 163 -13.11 2.80 -0.73
CA ILE A 163 -11.75 2.44 -1.12
C ILE A 163 -10.87 3.67 -0.92
N HIS A 164 -9.94 3.62 0.03
CA HIS A 164 -9.14 4.76 0.47
C HIS A 164 -7.78 4.83 -0.23
N PHE A 165 -7.27 3.70 -0.72
CA PHE A 165 -6.03 3.62 -1.50
C PHE A 165 -6.11 2.57 -2.60
N VAL A 166 -5.20 2.64 -3.56
CA VAL A 166 -5.10 1.67 -4.65
C VAL A 166 -3.80 0.89 -4.51
N GLN A 167 -3.85 -0.33 -3.97
CA GLN A 167 -2.77 -1.30 -4.20
C GLN A 167 -2.99 -1.90 -5.58
N ARG A 168 -1.95 -1.92 -6.43
CA ARG A 168 -1.98 -2.50 -7.77
C ARG A 168 -2.79 -3.82 -7.80
N PRO A 169 -4.00 -3.83 -8.39
CA PRO A 169 -4.88 -4.99 -8.37
C PRO A 169 -4.49 -6.07 -9.39
N MET A 170 -3.77 -5.71 -10.45
CA MET A 170 -3.41 -6.62 -11.54
C MET A 170 -2.05 -6.30 -12.17
N VAL A 171 -1.47 -7.27 -12.86
CA VAL A 171 -0.22 -7.16 -13.62
C VAL A 171 -0.56 -6.87 -15.09
N CYS A 172 0.13 -5.93 -15.73
CA CYS A 172 -0.08 -5.61 -17.15
C CYS A 172 0.58 -6.67 -18.03
N ARG A 173 -0.18 -7.69 -18.46
CA ARG A 173 0.34 -8.84 -19.22
C ARG A 173 0.50 -8.55 -20.72
N ASP A 174 -0.07 -7.44 -21.18
CA ASP A 174 0.08 -6.91 -22.53
C ASP A 174 1.43 -6.21 -22.78
N ILE A 175 2.26 -6.04 -21.74
CA ILE A 175 3.59 -5.43 -21.82
C ILE A 175 4.65 -6.49 -21.50
N PRO A 176 5.37 -7.04 -22.50
CA PRO A 176 6.32 -8.13 -22.27
C PRO A 176 7.62 -7.73 -21.56
N ASP A 177 8.06 -6.47 -21.71
CA ASP A 177 9.26 -5.96 -21.07
C ASP A 177 8.96 -5.55 -19.62
N ASN A 178 9.65 -6.12 -18.65
CA ASN A 178 9.37 -5.90 -17.22
C ASN A 178 9.61 -4.46 -16.78
N ARG A 179 10.59 -3.77 -17.38
CA ARG A 179 10.88 -2.36 -17.08
C ARG A 179 9.74 -1.48 -17.57
N GLU A 180 9.32 -1.67 -18.82
CA GLU A 180 8.17 -0.97 -19.37
C GLU A 180 6.89 -1.28 -18.59
N MET A 181 6.68 -2.54 -18.18
CA MET A 181 5.53 -2.97 -17.39
C MET A 181 5.47 -2.25 -16.04
N ASP A 182 6.58 -2.18 -15.30
CA ASP A 182 6.65 -1.51 -14.00
C ASP A 182 6.40 0.00 -14.13
N LEU A 183 7.02 0.66 -15.12
CA LEU A 183 6.85 2.10 -15.35
C LEU A 183 5.42 2.45 -15.81
N ASN A 184 4.85 1.65 -16.72
CA ASN A 184 3.47 1.84 -17.16
C ASN A 184 2.48 1.50 -16.03
N THR A 185 2.80 0.57 -15.14
CA THR A 185 2.00 0.30 -13.93
C THR A 185 1.92 1.54 -13.05
N VAL A 186 3.07 2.17 -12.74
CA VAL A 186 3.11 3.40 -11.94
C VAL A 186 2.30 4.50 -12.61
N TYR A 187 2.53 4.71 -13.91
CA TYR A 187 1.83 5.74 -14.67
C TYR A 187 0.32 5.49 -14.71
N ALA A 188 -0.13 4.29 -15.07
CA ALA A 188 -1.54 3.93 -15.16
C ALA A 188 -2.28 4.16 -13.85
N CYS A 189 -1.70 3.72 -12.73
CA CYS A 189 -2.27 3.95 -11.40
C CYS A 189 -2.33 5.45 -11.05
N CYS A 190 -1.22 6.17 -11.21
CA CYS A 190 -1.15 7.59 -10.84
C CYS A 190 -1.96 8.49 -11.79
N ALA A 191 -2.21 8.06 -13.02
CA ALA A 191 -3.08 8.78 -13.95
C ALA A 191 -4.56 8.55 -13.63
N GLY A 192 -4.93 7.37 -13.12
CA GLY A 192 -6.32 7.01 -12.87
C GLY A 192 -6.86 7.38 -11.49
N THR A 193 -6.01 7.68 -10.50
CA THR A 193 -6.45 8.14 -9.17
C THR A 193 -5.58 9.24 -8.58
N THR A 194 -6.13 9.98 -7.62
CA THR A 194 -5.35 10.90 -6.74
C THR A 194 -5.14 10.35 -5.32
N LYS A 195 -5.67 9.15 -5.03
CA LYS A 195 -5.45 8.41 -3.78
C LYS A 195 -4.02 7.90 -3.69
N HIS A 196 -3.62 7.43 -2.51
CA HIS A 196 -2.33 6.76 -2.33
C HIS A 196 -2.26 5.49 -3.20
N VAL A 197 -1.11 5.25 -3.82
CA VAL A 197 -0.90 4.07 -4.69
C VAL A 197 0.14 3.15 -4.08
N GLY A 198 -0.15 1.85 -3.97
CA GLY A 198 0.84 0.83 -3.66
C GLY A 198 1.19 0.02 -4.92
N THR A 199 2.47 -0.19 -5.16
CA THR A 199 2.98 -1.04 -6.26
C THR A 199 4.20 -1.84 -5.82
N SER A 200 4.77 -2.64 -6.71
CA SER A 200 6.02 -3.37 -6.50
C SER A 200 6.89 -3.23 -7.74
N PHE A 201 8.21 -3.36 -7.60
CA PHE A 201 9.15 -3.34 -8.71
C PHE A 201 9.87 -4.67 -8.86
N THR A 202 10.18 -5.02 -10.10
CA THR A 202 10.84 -6.26 -10.48
C THR A 202 12.34 -6.17 -10.20
N GLU A 203 12.96 -5.04 -10.53
CA GLU A 203 14.40 -4.84 -10.39
C GLU A 203 14.75 -3.48 -9.77
N PRO A 204 15.91 -3.35 -9.08
CA PRO A 204 16.34 -2.10 -8.46
C PRO A 204 16.47 -0.93 -9.45
N ALA A 205 16.92 -1.22 -10.68
CA ALA A 205 17.03 -0.20 -11.71
C ALA A 205 15.67 0.38 -12.11
N PHE A 206 14.63 -0.44 -12.16
CA PHE A 206 13.30 0.00 -12.57
C PHE A 206 12.64 0.82 -11.46
N ALA A 207 12.92 0.47 -10.19
CA ALA A 207 12.53 1.31 -9.05
C ALA A 207 13.17 2.70 -9.14
N ARG A 208 14.46 2.80 -9.46
CA ARG A 208 15.13 4.10 -9.68
C ARG A 208 14.50 4.91 -10.80
N ASP A 209 14.23 4.28 -11.95
CA ASP A 209 13.57 4.95 -13.07
C ASP A 209 12.14 5.40 -12.71
N ALA A 210 11.42 4.62 -11.92
CA ALA A 210 10.11 4.99 -11.41
C ALA A 210 10.19 6.18 -10.43
N MET A 211 11.23 6.28 -9.62
CA MET A 211 11.45 7.44 -8.74
C MET A 211 11.56 8.74 -9.55
N GLU A 212 12.29 8.73 -10.67
CA GLU A 212 12.39 9.91 -11.54
C GLU A 212 11.00 10.35 -12.05
N MET A 213 10.19 9.39 -12.49
CA MET A 213 8.81 9.65 -12.90
C MET A 213 7.96 10.22 -11.75
N LEU A 214 8.10 9.67 -10.54
CA LEU A 214 7.36 10.11 -9.35
C LEU A 214 7.79 11.52 -8.90
N HIS A 215 9.07 11.85 -9.00
CA HIS A 215 9.57 13.20 -8.75
C HIS A 215 8.96 14.20 -9.74
N LEU A 216 8.89 13.85 -11.03
CA LEU A 216 8.24 14.70 -12.03
C LEU A 216 6.75 14.91 -11.71
N MET A 217 6.03 13.85 -11.34
CA MET A 217 4.62 13.93 -10.95
C MET A 217 4.40 14.76 -9.68
N ALA A 218 5.31 14.69 -8.70
CA ALA A 218 5.29 15.50 -7.49
C ALA A 218 5.67 16.98 -7.74
N GLY A 219 6.34 17.26 -8.86
CA GLY A 219 6.88 18.58 -9.20
C GLY A 219 8.24 18.87 -8.57
N GLY A 220 9.05 17.82 -8.32
CA GLY A 220 10.40 17.86 -7.78
C GLY A 220 10.64 16.76 -6.72
N GLU A 221 11.91 16.37 -6.52
CA GLU A 221 12.29 15.40 -5.48
C GLU A 221 11.96 15.90 -4.07
N ASP A 222 12.21 17.18 -3.77
CA ASP A 222 11.90 17.76 -2.46
C ASP A 222 10.41 17.61 -2.12
N LYS A 223 9.52 17.91 -3.08
CA LYS A 223 8.06 17.76 -2.91
C LYS A 223 7.64 16.31 -2.77
N TRP A 224 8.30 15.40 -3.50
CA TRP A 224 8.08 13.98 -3.32
C TRP A 224 8.46 13.52 -1.92
N ARG A 225 9.63 13.92 -1.41
CA ARG A 225 10.11 13.53 -0.07
C ARG A 225 9.25 14.11 1.05
N GLU A 226 8.67 15.29 0.85
CA GLU A 226 7.69 15.86 1.78
C GLU A 226 6.40 15.02 1.85
N ARG A 227 5.93 14.51 0.70
CA ARG A 227 4.62 13.85 0.57
C ARG A 227 4.65 12.68 -0.43
N PRO A 228 5.32 11.55 -0.12
CA PRO A 228 5.37 10.42 -1.03
C PRO A 228 3.98 9.79 -1.17
N PHE A 229 3.42 9.86 -2.38
CA PHE A 229 2.07 9.37 -2.68
C PHE A 229 2.03 7.97 -3.31
N VAL A 230 3.19 7.31 -3.40
CA VAL A 230 3.32 5.92 -3.81
C VAL A 230 4.14 5.16 -2.75
N SER A 231 3.77 3.92 -2.43
CA SER A 231 4.50 3.00 -1.54
C SER A 231 4.94 1.72 -2.25
N ASN A 232 6.02 1.10 -1.77
CA ASN A 232 6.47 -0.20 -2.25
C ASN A 232 5.90 -1.35 -1.40
N SER A 233 5.17 -2.26 -2.05
CA SER A 233 4.79 -3.54 -1.47
C SER A 233 5.86 -4.57 -1.71
N ASN A 234 6.64 -4.85 -0.66
CA ASN A 234 7.89 -5.56 -0.79
C ASN A 234 7.87 -6.91 -0.06
N CYS A 235 7.84 -8.01 -0.81
CA CYS A 235 7.95 -9.36 -0.26
C CYS A 235 9.43 -9.78 -0.17
N PHE A 236 10.19 -9.18 0.75
CA PHE A 236 11.64 -9.44 0.88
C PHE A 236 12.01 -10.69 1.68
N VAL A 237 11.04 -11.36 2.30
CA VAL A 237 11.26 -12.64 3.00
C VAL A 237 10.43 -13.73 2.35
N VAL A 238 11.07 -14.86 2.03
CA VAL A 238 10.45 -16.04 1.44
C VAL A 238 10.47 -17.18 2.45
N PRO A 239 9.31 -17.81 2.72
CA PRO A 239 9.27 -18.97 3.58
C PRO A 239 10.01 -20.19 2.98
N PRO A 240 10.74 -20.96 3.80
CA PRO A 240 11.06 -20.69 5.21
C PRO A 240 12.36 -19.86 5.37
N MET A 241 12.25 -18.72 6.07
CA MET A 241 13.38 -17.98 6.68
C MET A 241 14.54 -17.64 5.73
N LYS A 242 14.23 -17.11 4.54
CA LYS A 242 15.20 -16.61 3.57
C LYS A 242 14.87 -15.21 3.12
N PHE A 243 15.87 -14.40 2.82
CA PHE A 243 15.69 -13.16 2.10
C PHE A 243 15.54 -13.42 0.60
N ALA A 244 14.59 -12.73 -0.04
CA ALA A 244 14.57 -12.63 -1.49
C ALA A 244 15.59 -11.55 -1.89
N HIS A 245 16.70 -11.98 -2.48
CA HIS A 245 17.83 -11.11 -2.82
C HIS A 245 17.40 -9.84 -3.59
N ASP A 246 16.71 -10.01 -4.72
CA ASP A 246 16.36 -8.89 -5.59
C ASP A 246 15.31 -7.97 -4.95
N ALA A 247 14.34 -8.53 -4.22
CA ALA A 247 13.37 -7.75 -3.46
C ALA A 247 14.02 -6.94 -2.33
N CYS A 248 15.10 -7.42 -1.72
CA CYS A 248 15.88 -6.65 -0.75
C CYS A 248 16.57 -5.46 -1.44
N LEU A 249 17.16 -5.68 -2.61
CA LEU A 249 17.82 -4.60 -3.35
C LEU A 249 16.81 -3.55 -3.85
N VAL A 250 15.63 -3.97 -4.31
CA VAL A 250 14.52 -3.05 -4.64
C VAL A 250 14.12 -2.22 -3.42
N MET A 251 13.97 -2.87 -2.25
CA MET A 251 13.65 -2.19 -0.99
C MET A 251 14.65 -1.08 -0.67
N GLU A 252 15.94 -1.36 -0.83
CA GLU A 252 17.00 -0.38 -0.58
C GLU A 252 16.90 0.84 -1.50
N GLU A 253 16.54 0.66 -2.77
CA GLU A 253 16.32 1.76 -3.70
C GLU A 253 15.09 2.59 -3.32
N CYS A 254 13.98 1.93 -2.99
CA CYS A 254 12.76 2.61 -2.53
C CYS A 254 13.02 3.43 -1.26
N ILE A 255 13.70 2.86 -0.27
CA ILE A 255 14.07 3.55 0.98
C ILE A 255 14.94 4.77 0.69
N ARG A 256 15.97 4.65 -0.16
CA ARG A 256 16.82 5.78 -0.57
C ARG A 256 16.02 6.87 -1.28
N GLY A 257 15.05 6.48 -2.11
CA GLY A 257 14.11 7.36 -2.78
C GLY A 257 13.10 8.05 -1.85
N GLY A 258 13.04 7.69 -0.57
CA GLY A 258 12.02 8.23 0.35
C GLY A 258 10.62 7.66 0.13
N MET A 259 10.52 6.50 -0.54
CA MET A 259 9.28 5.76 -0.71
C MET A 259 9.00 4.95 0.56
N PRO A 260 7.78 5.03 1.13
CA PRO A 260 7.35 4.20 2.25
C PRO A 260 7.15 2.72 1.88
#